data_AF-A0A915JCU3-F1
#
_entry.id   AF-A0A915JCU3-F1
#
_cell.length_a   1.000
_cell.length_b   1.000
_cell.length_c   1.000
_cell.angle_alpha   90.00
_cell.angle_beta   90.00
_cell.angle_gamma   90.00
#
_symmetry.space_group_name_H-M   'P 1'
#
loop_
_entity.id
_entity.type
_entity.pdbx_description
1 polymer ?
#
loop_
_entity_poly.entity_id
_entity_poly.type
_entity_poly.pdbx_seq_one_letter_code
_entity_poly.pdbx_strand_id
1 'polypeptide(L)'
;MAQHCDIFRDLFHPDAYFYPSPDFRILYPDPQNLEILNPVFCGNTLKAEDAIREPLVEFSIAKNDQFYTLMMVNLDGNIYEENREVLHWLVSNIPGQDISKGKTLCPYLQPLPLKNTGYHRICFVLFKQESKYDDYALEKINISHPQIFAERTFNAPEFYLKNQDQLTPVGLAFCQMEWDKSCTTCFHEILNMEQPIYDFEWPKPHFEKQEEFPEEYKAFNEVSVIRDIDREILQKRLKRVSPFENERKKLKFPNIFHYDERTDMPTWRQLEKIRENQGYGKYDGLYRNPIDN
;
A
#
# COMPACT_ATOMS: atom_id res chain seq x y z
N MET A 1 3.83 14.76 14.83
CA MET A 1 3.99 13.54 14.01
C MET A 1 2.70 13.14 13.33
N ALA A 2 1.61 12.84 14.06
CA ALA A 2 0.32 12.48 13.44
C ALA A 2 -0.24 13.53 12.47
N GLN A 3 -0.09 14.82 12.76
CA GLN A 3 -0.44 15.91 11.82
C GLN A 3 0.46 15.96 10.58
N HIS A 4 1.72 15.53 10.68
CA HIS A 4 2.62 15.47 9.52
C HIS A 4 2.29 14.29 8.60
N CYS A 5 1.76 13.20 9.15
CA CYS A 5 1.31 12.04 8.41
C CYS A 5 -0.17 12.12 7.99
N ASP A 6 -0.80 13.29 8.09
CA ASP A 6 -2.20 13.56 7.75
C ASP A 6 -3.24 12.65 8.43
N ILE A 7 -2.90 12.04 9.56
CA ILE A 7 -3.75 11.01 10.21
C ILE A 7 -5.06 11.60 10.73
N PHE A 8 -4.99 12.78 11.35
CA PHE A 8 -6.18 13.43 11.90
C PHE A 8 -7.15 13.89 10.82
N ARG A 9 -6.61 14.37 9.69
CA ARG A 9 -7.39 14.79 8.53
C ARG A 9 -8.23 13.63 8.00
N ASP A 10 -7.58 12.49 7.82
CA ASP A 10 -8.19 11.32 7.19
C ASP A 10 -9.12 10.57 8.18
N LEU A 11 -8.81 10.52 9.49
CA LEU A 11 -9.64 9.80 10.47
C LEU A 11 -10.86 10.57 11.02
N PHE A 12 -10.78 11.89 11.14
CA PHE A 12 -11.82 12.68 11.83
C PHE A 12 -12.37 13.80 10.96
N HIS A 13 -11.52 14.77 10.61
CA HIS A 13 -11.78 15.91 9.74
C HIS A 13 -10.49 16.76 9.68
N PRO A 14 -10.25 17.55 8.62
CA PRO A 14 -9.12 18.50 8.56
C PRO A 14 -8.90 19.39 9.80
N ASP A 15 -9.97 19.76 10.49
CA ASP A 15 -9.92 20.72 11.61
C ASP A 15 -9.99 20.05 12.99
N ALA A 16 -10.15 18.72 13.05
CA ALA A 16 -10.29 17.99 14.29
C ALA A 16 -8.94 17.41 14.74
N TYR A 17 -8.53 17.70 15.97
CA TYR A 17 -7.35 17.09 16.57
C TYR A 17 -7.58 16.82 18.05
N PHE A 18 -6.83 15.87 18.59
CA PHE A 18 -6.79 15.61 20.03
C PHE A 18 -5.37 15.26 20.46
N TYR A 19 -5.12 15.36 21.76
CA TYR A 19 -3.84 15.01 22.36
C TYR A 19 -3.92 13.56 22.84
N PRO A 20 -3.22 12.61 22.19
CA PRO A 20 -3.24 11.22 22.61
C PRO A 20 -2.51 11.04 23.94
N SER A 21 -3.05 10.17 24.78
CA SER A 21 -2.42 9.77 26.04
C SER A 21 -1.10 9.03 25.75
N PRO A 22 0.00 9.34 26.48
CA PRO A 22 1.30 8.70 26.27
C PRO A 22 1.34 7.22 26.66
N ASP A 23 0.34 6.74 27.41
CA ASP A 23 0.32 5.38 27.96
C ASP A 23 -0.34 4.35 27.04
N PHE A 24 -0.75 4.73 25.82
CA PHE A 24 -1.32 3.79 24.85
C PHE A 24 -0.21 3.11 24.03
N ARG A 25 -0.07 1.79 24.19
CA ARG A 25 0.97 0.98 23.54
C ARG A 25 0.37 -0.22 22.85
N ILE A 26 0.94 -0.54 21.70
CA ILE A 26 0.55 -1.70 20.89
C ILE A 26 1.83 -2.48 20.60
N LEU A 27 1.79 -3.77 20.86
CA LEU A 27 2.94 -4.65 20.85
C LEU A 27 2.59 -5.88 20.00
N TYR A 28 3.26 -6.04 18.87
CA TYR A 28 3.10 -7.22 18.02
C TYR A 28 4.07 -8.32 18.45
N PRO A 29 3.61 -9.56 18.68
CA PRO A 29 4.52 -10.67 18.93
C PRO A 29 5.25 -11.06 17.64
N ASP A 30 6.57 -11.25 17.71
CA ASP A 30 7.35 -11.71 16.58
C ASP A 30 6.87 -13.12 16.15
N PRO A 31 6.59 -13.35 14.85
CA PRO A 31 6.19 -14.65 14.33
C PRO A 31 7.15 -15.79 14.66
N GLN A 32 8.45 -15.51 14.76
CA GLN A 32 9.49 -16.52 15.01
C GLN A 32 9.74 -16.75 16.49
N ASN A 33 9.64 -15.69 17.30
CA ASN A 33 9.85 -15.76 18.74
C ASN A 33 8.83 -14.92 19.51
N LEU A 34 7.81 -15.58 20.07
CA LEU A 34 6.71 -14.93 20.79
C LEU A 34 7.13 -14.18 22.06
N GLU A 35 8.36 -14.37 22.54
CA GLU A 35 8.92 -13.58 23.66
C GLU A 35 9.36 -12.18 23.23
N ILE A 36 9.61 -11.98 21.93
CA ILE A 36 10.00 -10.70 21.36
C ILE A 36 8.73 -9.94 20.97
N LEU A 37 8.58 -8.74 21.53
CA LEU A 37 7.47 -7.85 21.25
C LEU A 37 7.96 -6.63 20.49
N ASN A 38 7.38 -6.41 19.31
CA ASN A 38 7.66 -5.28 18.44
C ASN A 38 6.66 -4.15 18.72
N PRO A 39 7.10 -3.04 19.35
CA PRO A 39 6.21 -1.92 19.64
C PRO A 39 5.84 -1.13 18.39
N VAL A 40 4.57 -0.75 18.31
CA VAL A 40 4.05 0.27 17.41
C VAL A 40 4.24 1.63 18.11
N PHE A 41 4.96 2.53 17.46
CA PHE A 41 5.14 3.91 17.89
C PHE A 41 4.25 4.84 17.07
N CYS A 42 4.72 6.04 16.74
CA CYS A 42 4.05 7.02 15.90
C CYS A 42 4.75 7.12 14.54
N GLY A 43 4.59 6.11 13.70
CA GLY A 43 5.08 6.10 12.32
C GLY A 43 6.34 5.26 12.07
N ASN A 44 6.68 4.33 12.96
CA ASN A 44 7.71 3.34 12.65
C ASN A 44 7.23 2.38 11.55
N THR A 45 8.18 1.82 10.82
CA THR A 45 7.92 0.81 9.79
C THR A 45 7.90 -0.58 10.42
N LEU A 46 6.86 -1.36 10.12
CA LEU A 46 6.72 -2.76 10.50
C LEU A 46 6.44 -3.61 9.26
N LYS A 47 6.77 -4.90 9.32
CA LYS A 47 6.43 -5.82 8.23
C LYS A 47 5.01 -6.34 8.43
N ALA A 48 4.32 -6.60 7.32
CA ALA A 48 3.00 -7.24 7.38
C ALA A 48 3.07 -8.65 8.00
N GLU A 49 4.21 -9.35 7.88
CA GLU A 49 4.47 -10.64 8.54
C GLU A 49 4.39 -10.54 10.07
N ASP A 50 4.87 -9.45 10.67
CA ASP A 50 4.83 -9.24 12.13
C ASP A 50 3.39 -9.05 12.65
N ALA A 51 2.47 -8.68 11.76
CA ALA A 51 1.08 -8.35 12.06
C ALA A 51 0.09 -9.45 11.63
N ILE A 52 0.54 -10.69 11.45
CA ILE A 52 -0.35 -11.83 11.16
C ILE A 52 -1.32 -12.10 12.32
N ARG A 53 -0.84 -11.97 13.57
CA ARG A 53 -1.64 -12.17 14.79
C ARG A 53 -2.08 -10.84 15.38
N GLU A 54 -3.13 -10.89 16.20
CA GLU A 54 -3.59 -9.74 16.94
C GLU A 54 -2.49 -9.19 17.88
N PRO A 55 -2.34 -7.87 18.00
CA PRO A 55 -1.36 -7.28 18.89
C PRO A 55 -1.83 -7.33 20.35
N LEU A 56 -0.86 -7.31 21.27
CA LEU A 56 -1.10 -6.98 22.66
C LEU A 56 -1.25 -5.47 22.79
N VAL A 57 -2.32 -5.02 23.43
CA VAL A 57 -2.62 -3.60 23.59
C VAL A 57 -2.67 -3.27 25.06
N GLU A 58 -1.89 -2.26 25.45
CA GLU A 58 -1.73 -1.83 26.82
C GLU A 58 -2.10 -0.35 26.94
N PHE A 59 -2.91 -0.01 27.93
CA PHE A 59 -3.23 1.38 28.25
C PHE A 59 -3.45 1.57 29.75
N SER A 60 -2.56 2.33 30.38
CA SER A 60 -2.58 2.57 31.83
C SER A 60 -3.66 3.55 32.29
N ILE A 61 -4.36 4.20 31.35
CA ILE A 61 -5.43 5.16 31.66
C ILE A 61 -6.74 4.48 32.08
N ALA A 62 -6.82 3.15 31.94
CA ALA A 62 -8.01 2.37 32.19
C ALA A 62 -8.43 2.40 33.67
N LYS A 63 -9.53 3.08 33.97
CA LYS A 63 -10.27 2.86 35.22
C LYS A 63 -11.17 1.63 35.06
N ASN A 64 -11.22 0.77 36.09
CA ASN A 64 -11.98 -0.49 36.04
C ASN A 64 -13.48 -0.31 35.74
N ASP A 65 -14.05 0.85 36.06
CA ASP A 65 -15.47 1.14 35.86
C ASP A 65 -15.79 1.83 34.51
N GLN A 66 -14.81 1.92 33.61
CA GLN A 66 -14.96 2.57 32.31
C GLN A 66 -14.88 1.59 31.15
N PHE A 67 -15.60 1.93 30.08
CA PHE A 67 -15.62 1.17 28.85
C PHE A 67 -14.78 1.86 27.78
N TYR A 68 -14.10 1.05 26.97
CA TYR A 68 -13.26 1.52 25.88
C TYR A 68 -13.62 0.82 24.57
N THR A 69 -13.37 1.51 23.46
CA THR A 69 -13.49 0.97 22.12
C THR A 69 -12.16 1.10 21.41
N LEU A 70 -11.64 -0.01 20.89
CA LEU A 70 -10.41 -0.06 20.11
C LEU A 70 -10.76 -0.24 18.64
N MET A 71 -10.18 0.61 17.80
CA MET A 71 -10.36 0.59 16.35
C MET A 71 -9.00 0.52 15.65
N MET A 72 -8.87 -0.37 14.67
CA MET A 72 -7.71 -0.51 13.81
C MET A 72 -8.12 -0.36 12.35
N VAL A 73 -7.53 0.61 11.66
CA VAL A 73 -7.94 1.03 10.32
C VAL A 73 -6.71 1.22 9.43
N ASN A 74 -6.81 0.78 8.18
CA ASN A 74 -5.84 1.09 7.13
C ASN A 74 -6.38 2.24 6.27
N LEU A 75 -5.68 3.37 6.28
CA LEU A 75 -6.10 4.59 5.57
C LEU A 75 -5.91 4.49 4.05
N ASP A 76 -4.99 3.63 3.58
CA ASP A 76 -4.51 3.63 2.19
C ASP A 76 -4.85 2.31 1.46
N GLY A 77 -5.58 1.41 2.11
CA GLY A 77 -5.73 0.00 1.70
C GLY A 77 -6.94 -0.35 0.84
N ASN A 78 -7.85 0.58 0.56
CA ASN A 78 -9.10 0.24 -0.11
C ASN A 78 -8.90 0.02 -1.63
N ILE A 79 -9.38 -1.11 -2.12
CA ILE A 79 -9.28 -1.52 -3.53
C ILE A 79 -10.51 -1.05 -4.34
N TYR A 80 -11.66 -0.87 -3.68
CA TYR A 80 -12.96 -0.68 -4.33
C TYR A 80 -13.38 0.78 -4.44
N GLU A 81 -13.10 1.57 -3.39
CA GLU A 81 -13.52 2.97 -3.31
C GLU A 81 -12.34 3.88 -3.00
N GLU A 82 -12.23 4.98 -3.74
CA GLU A 82 -11.26 6.04 -3.47
C GLU A 82 -11.63 6.79 -2.17
N ASN A 83 -10.62 7.20 -1.39
CA ASN A 83 -10.78 7.94 -0.14
C ASN A 83 -11.64 7.22 0.90
N ARG A 84 -11.59 5.89 0.90
CA ARG A 84 -12.17 5.05 1.95
C ARG A 84 -11.10 4.29 2.66
N GLU A 85 -11.34 4.04 3.94
CA GLU A 85 -10.45 3.24 4.74
C GLU A 85 -10.90 1.76 4.76
N VAL A 86 -10.04 0.89 5.27
CA VAL A 86 -10.35 -0.53 5.51
C VAL A 86 -10.29 -0.81 7.02
N LEU A 87 -11.39 -1.31 7.58
CA LEU A 87 -11.47 -1.69 8.98
C LEU A 87 -10.87 -3.08 9.20
N HIS A 88 -9.75 -3.11 9.91
CA HIS A 88 -9.04 -4.35 10.23
C HIS A 88 -9.51 -4.99 11.54
N TRP A 89 -9.81 -4.17 12.55
CA TRP A 89 -10.25 -4.67 13.86
C TRP A 89 -11.09 -3.63 14.57
N LEU A 90 -12.18 -4.07 15.20
CA LEU A 90 -13.03 -3.20 16.03
C LEU A 90 -13.59 -3.98 17.21
N VAL A 91 -13.22 -3.54 18.41
CA VAL A 91 -13.69 -4.11 19.67
C VAL A 91 -14.30 -3.01 20.51
N SER A 92 -15.54 -3.20 20.92
CA SER A 92 -16.33 -2.26 21.72
C SER A 92 -16.51 -2.74 23.15
N ASN A 93 -16.94 -1.84 24.05
CA ASN A 93 -17.32 -2.20 25.43
C ASN A 93 -16.23 -2.96 26.19
N ILE A 94 -14.96 -2.63 25.97
CA ILE A 94 -13.81 -3.22 26.67
C ILE A 94 -13.84 -2.71 28.12
N PRO A 95 -14.04 -3.57 29.13
CA PRO A 95 -14.07 -3.14 30.53
C PRO A 95 -12.64 -2.98 31.05
N GLY A 96 -12.27 -1.75 31.44
CA GLY A 96 -10.91 -1.47 31.89
C GLY A 96 -9.89 -1.72 30.77
N GLN A 97 -8.91 -2.60 31.02
CA GLN A 97 -7.82 -2.90 30.09
C GLN A 97 -7.99 -4.24 29.33
N ASP A 98 -8.94 -5.07 29.74
CA ASP A 98 -9.03 -6.45 29.25
C ASP A 98 -9.84 -6.55 27.95
N ILE A 99 -9.13 -6.48 26.82
CA ILE A 99 -9.73 -6.52 25.46
C ILE A 99 -10.51 -7.81 25.23
N SER A 100 -10.10 -8.93 25.82
CA SER A 100 -10.76 -10.22 25.64
C SER A 100 -12.21 -10.23 26.15
N LYS A 101 -12.54 -9.33 27.08
CA LYS A 101 -13.90 -9.14 27.62
C LYS A 101 -14.74 -8.15 26.80
N GLY A 102 -14.13 -7.45 25.85
CA GLY A 102 -14.83 -6.58 24.92
C GLY A 102 -15.70 -7.36 23.95
N LYS A 103 -16.64 -6.65 23.32
CA LYS A 103 -17.49 -7.17 22.24
C LYS A 103 -16.82 -6.86 20.91
N THR A 104 -16.30 -7.90 20.25
CA THR A 104 -15.74 -7.82 18.90
C THR A 104 -16.85 -7.54 17.88
N LEU A 105 -16.81 -6.37 17.26
CA LEU A 105 -17.73 -5.97 16.19
C LEU A 105 -17.15 -6.33 14.82
N CYS A 106 -15.84 -6.16 14.66
CA CYS A 106 -15.10 -6.57 13.47
C CYS A 106 -13.90 -7.41 13.92
N PRO A 107 -13.79 -8.69 13.53
CA PRO A 107 -12.68 -9.55 13.94
C PRO A 107 -11.39 -9.09 13.27
N TYR A 108 -10.28 -9.36 13.94
CA TYR A 108 -8.95 -9.01 13.45
C TYR A 108 -8.70 -9.63 12.07
N LEU A 109 -8.29 -8.78 11.14
CA LEU A 109 -7.71 -9.16 9.86
C LEU A 109 -6.33 -8.51 9.78
N GLN A 110 -5.31 -9.29 9.43
CA GLN A 110 -3.96 -8.75 9.26
C GLN A 110 -3.97 -7.57 8.26
N PRO A 111 -3.08 -6.58 8.43
CA PRO A 111 -2.86 -5.53 7.44
C PRO A 111 -2.52 -6.10 6.07
N LEU A 112 -3.11 -5.52 5.02
CA LEU A 112 -2.93 -5.96 3.64
C LEU A 112 -2.44 -4.82 2.74
N PRO A 113 -1.19 -4.35 2.92
CA PRO A 113 -0.58 -3.45 1.96
C PRO A 113 -0.53 -4.10 0.56
N LEU A 114 -0.95 -3.34 -0.45
CA LEU A 114 -1.06 -3.83 -1.82
C LEU A 114 0.29 -3.77 -2.51
N LYS A 115 0.58 -4.76 -3.36
CA LYS A 115 1.88 -4.84 -4.04
C LYS A 115 2.10 -3.62 -4.93
N ASN A 116 3.29 -3.03 -4.81
CA ASN A 116 3.72 -1.81 -5.52
C ASN A 116 2.92 -0.53 -5.22
N THR A 117 2.12 -0.48 -4.15
CA THR A 117 1.42 0.75 -3.73
C THR A 117 2.21 1.59 -2.72
N GLY A 118 3.35 1.10 -2.25
CA GLY A 118 4.21 1.77 -1.28
C GLY A 118 3.83 1.44 0.17
N TYR A 119 4.01 2.40 1.06
CA TYR A 119 3.73 2.26 2.49
C TYR A 119 2.27 2.60 2.80
N HIS A 120 1.60 1.71 3.54
CA HIS A 120 0.25 1.93 4.03
C HIS A 120 0.28 2.37 5.48
N ARG A 121 -0.54 3.36 5.83
CA ARG A 121 -0.68 3.88 7.19
C ARG A 121 -1.73 3.09 7.95
N ILE A 122 -1.27 2.26 8.88
CA ILE A 122 -2.13 1.49 9.78
C ILE A 122 -2.27 2.23 11.10
N CYS A 123 -3.49 2.67 11.40
CA CYS A 123 -3.81 3.49 12.55
C CYS A 123 -4.63 2.72 13.57
N PHE A 124 -4.30 2.93 14.84
CA PHE A 124 -5.04 2.44 15.99
C PHE A 124 -5.55 3.61 16.80
N VAL A 125 -6.84 3.61 17.07
CA VAL A 125 -7.51 4.64 17.86
C VAL A 125 -8.19 3.97 19.04
N LEU A 126 -7.90 4.50 20.23
CA LEU A 126 -8.58 4.11 21.46
C LEU A 126 -9.59 5.20 21.82
N PHE A 127 -10.86 4.84 21.87
CA PHE A 127 -11.93 5.69 22.35
C PHE A 127 -12.32 5.31 23.77
N LYS A 128 -12.56 6.32 24.61
CA LYS A 128 -13.23 6.17 25.89
C LYS A 128 -14.73 6.33 25.67
N GLN A 129 -15.51 5.43 26.26
CA GLN A 129 -16.96 5.49 26.23
C GLN A 129 -17.51 6.13 27.51
N GLU A 130 -18.54 6.96 27.39
CA GLU A 130 -19.26 7.51 28.54
C GLU A 130 -20.12 6.45 29.25
N SER A 131 -20.69 5.53 28.48
CA SER A 131 -21.49 4.41 28.98
C SER A 131 -21.36 3.19 28.08
N LYS A 132 -21.87 2.04 28.53
CA LYS A 132 -21.95 0.86 27.67
C LYS A 132 -22.83 1.18 26.47
N TYR A 133 -22.27 1.05 25.28
CA TYR A 133 -22.92 1.43 24.03
C TYR A 133 -22.87 0.25 23.06
N ASP A 134 -24.02 -0.18 22.57
CA ASP A 134 -24.13 -1.36 21.69
C ASP A 134 -24.62 -1.01 20.29
N ASP A 135 -25.12 0.22 20.08
CA ASP A 135 -25.74 0.68 18.83
C ASP A 135 -24.74 1.44 17.95
N TYR A 136 -23.60 0.83 17.67
CA TYR A 136 -22.72 1.35 16.64
C TYR A 136 -23.47 1.20 15.31
N ALA A 137 -23.70 2.31 14.62
CA ALA A 137 -24.34 2.37 13.30
C ALA A 137 -23.44 1.79 12.20
N LEU A 138 -22.95 0.57 12.44
CA LEU A 138 -22.17 -0.24 11.53
C LEU A 138 -23.14 -1.17 10.82
N GLU A 139 -23.06 -1.18 9.49
CA GLU A 139 -23.63 -2.27 8.74
C GLU A 139 -22.98 -3.57 9.24
N LYS A 140 -23.79 -4.58 9.56
CA LYS A 140 -23.28 -5.83 10.10
C LYS A 140 -22.31 -6.44 9.09
N ILE A 141 -21.03 -6.47 9.46
CA ILE A 141 -19.99 -7.13 8.66
C ILE A 141 -20.30 -8.63 8.67
N ASN A 142 -20.72 -9.18 7.54
CA ASN A 142 -21.02 -10.60 7.39
C ASN A 142 -19.73 -11.35 7.09
N ILE A 143 -19.07 -11.78 8.17
CA ILE A 143 -17.81 -12.54 8.13
C ILE A 143 -17.93 -13.88 7.33
N SER A 144 -19.15 -14.29 6.98
CA SER A 144 -19.46 -15.52 6.24
C SER A 144 -19.50 -15.39 4.71
N HIS A 145 -19.31 -14.20 4.13
CA HIS A 145 -19.37 -14.01 2.67
C HIS A 145 -17.99 -14.03 2.00
N PRO A 146 -17.89 -14.42 0.72
CA PRO A 146 -16.63 -14.42 -0.05
C PRO A 146 -16.06 -13.01 -0.33
N GLN A 147 -16.76 -11.95 0.10
CA GLN A 147 -16.35 -10.55 -0.10
C GLN A 147 -15.99 -9.87 1.24
N ILE A 148 -15.31 -10.59 2.13
CA ILE A 148 -14.87 -10.10 3.45
C ILE A 148 -14.17 -8.73 3.34
N PHE A 149 -13.36 -8.53 2.29
CA PHE A 149 -12.61 -7.29 2.10
C PHE A 149 -13.50 -6.10 1.70
N ALA A 150 -14.53 -6.32 0.87
CA ALA A 150 -15.42 -5.26 0.43
C ALA A 150 -16.29 -4.73 1.58
N GLU A 151 -16.80 -5.64 2.42
CA GLU A 151 -17.62 -5.31 3.60
C GLU A 151 -16.82 -4.60 4.71
N ARG A 152 -15.47 -4.60 4.62
CA ARG A 152 -14.60 -3.88 5.54
C ARG A 152 -14.31 -2.45 5.10
N THR A 153 -14.87 -2.01 3.97
CA THR A 153 -14.85 -0.60 3.57
C THR A 153 -15.48 0.24 4.67
N PHE A 154 -14.76 1.26 5.12
CA PHE A 154 -15.12 2.04 6.29
C PHE A 154 -14.95 3.54 6.02
N ASN A 155 -15.74 4.33 6.73
CA ASN A 155 -15.59 5.77 6.81
C ASN A 155 -15.43 6.16 8.29
N ALA A 156 -14.18 6.35 8.71
CA ALA A 156 -13.85 6.73 10.08
C ALA A 156 -14.42 8.11 10.50
N PRO A 157 -14.33 9.16 9.67
CA PRO A 157 -14.96 10.45 9.96
C PRO A 157 -16.47 10.35 10.24
N GLU A 158 -17.22 9.67 9.38
CA GLU A 158 -18.67 9.52 9.55
C GLU A 158 -19.03 8.69 10.78
N PHE A 159 -18.26 7.64 11.05
CA PHE A 159 -18.43 6.81 12.25
C PHE A 159 -18.27 7.65 13.52
N TYR A 160 -17.19 8.44 13.59
CA TYR A 160 -16.95 9.29 14.76
C TYR A 160 -18.04 10.36 14.90
N LEU A 161 -18.44 11.02 13.81
CA LEU A 161 -19.47 12.06 13.84
C LEU A 161 -20.81 11.53 14.39
N LYS A 162 -21.20 10.31 14.02
CA LYS A 162 -22.43 9.66 14.52
C LYS A 162 -22.34 9.27 16.00
N ASN A 163 -21.13 9.08 16.53
CA ASN A 163 -20.92 8.52 17.87
C ASN A 163 -20.18 9.47 18.83
N GLN A 164 -19.96 10.73 18.44
CA GLN A 164 -19.20 11.73 19.20
C GLN A 164 -19.72 11.98 20.62
N ASP A 165 -21.03 11.82 20.85
CA ASP A 165 -21.64 12.03 22.17
C ASP A 165 -21.26 10.93 23.17
N GLN A 166 -20.90 9.75 22.67
CA GLN A 166 -20.54 8.59 23.50
C GLN A 166 -19.05 8.25 23.44
N LEU A 167 -18.37 8.60 22.35
CA LEU A 167 -16.97 8.25 22.10
C LEU A 167 -16.09 9.49 22.18
N THR A 168 -15.10 9.46 23.08
CA THR A 168 -14.03 10.46 23.12
C THR A 168 -12.70 9.79 22.74
N PRO A 169 -11.96 10.27 21.73
CA PRO A 169 -10.67 9.71 21.37
C PRO A 169 -9.63 10.04 22.44
N VAL A 170 -8.92 9.01 22.93
CA VAL A 170 -7.94 9.14 24.02
C VAL A 170 -6.57 8.62 23.62
N GLY A 171 -6.49 7.55 22.83
CA GLY A 171 -5.22 6.96 22.39
C GLY A 171 -5.09 6.97 20.88
N LEU A 172 -3.87 7.21 20.41
CA LEU A 172 -3.50 7.09 19.00
C LEU A 172 -2.13 6.42 18.91
N ALA A 173 -2.04 5.36 18.10
CA ALA A 173 -0.78 4.75 17.70
C ALA A 173 -0.87 4.40 16.22
N PHE A 174 0.22 4.49 15.48
CA PHE A 174 0.19 4.16 14.05
C PHE A 174 1.55 3.71 13.56
N CYS A 175 1.54 2.87 12.53
CA CYS A 175 2.75 2.39 11.87
C CYS A 175 2.58 2.42 10.36
N GLN A 176 3.70 2.29 9.67
CA GLN A 176 3.75 2.15 8.23
C GLN A 176 4.09 0.70 7.90
N MET A 177 3.35 0.11 6.98
CA MET A 177 3.60 -1.26 6.52
C MET A 177 3.76 -1.30 5.01
N GLU A 178 4.69 -2.12 4.56
CA GLU A 178 4.90 -2.41 3.14
C GLU A 178 4.42 -3.82 2.78
N TRP A 179 4.19 -4.05 1.49
CA TRP A 179 3.82 -5.36 0.99
C TRP A 179 4.88 -6.42 1.29
N ASP A 180 4.43 -7.58 1.73
CA ASP A 180 5.23 -8.78 1.90
C ASP A 180 4.46 -10.03 1.42
N LYS A 181 5.15 -11.16 1.33
CA LYS A 181 4.61 -12.46 0.91
C LYS A 181 3.44 -12.92 1.78
N SER A 182 3.44 -12.56 3.06
CA SER A 182 2.33 -12.86 3.99
C SER A 182 1.00 -12.28 3.51
N CYS A 183 1.01 -11.11 2.84
CA CYS A 183 -0.19 -10.52 2.26
C CYS A 183 -0.75 -11.39 1.14
N THR A 184 0.13 -11.92 0.26
CA THR A 184 -0.27 -12.83 -0.82
C THR A 184 -0.93 -14.10 -0.28
N THR A 185 -0.34 -14.70 0.76
CA THR A 185 -0.92 -15.84 1.46
C THR A 185 -2.31 -15.52 2.01
N CYS A 186 -2.48 -14.36 2.65
CA CYS A 186 -3.79 -13.93 3.16
C CYS A 186 -4.84 -13.71 2.06
N PHE A 187 -4.47 -13.12 0.91
CA PHE A 187 -5.39 -12.96 -0.22
C PHE A 187 -5.92 -14.31 -0.73
N HIS A 188 -5.04 -15.31 -0.85
CA HIS A 188 -5.41 -16.62 -1.36
C HIS A 188 -6.12 -17.50 -0.32
N GLU A 189 -5.63 -17.54 0.93
CA GLU A 189 -6.15 -18.47 1.94
C GLU A 189 -7.36 -17.91 2.70
N ILE A 190 -7.33 -16.64 3.09
CA ILE A 190 -8.37 -16.03 3.94
C ILE A 190 -9.44 -15.36 3.07
N LEU A 191 -9.03 -14.57 2.08
CA LEU A 191 -9.96 -13.81 1.24
C LEU A 191 -10.43 -14.59 0.01
N ASN A 192 -9.78 -15.71 -0.33
CA ASN A 192 -10.06 -16.53 -1.51
C ASN A 192 -10.21 -15.69 -2.80
N MET A 193 -9.30 -14.73 -2.98
CA MET A 193 -9.26 -13.83 -4.13
C MET A 193 -7.84 -13.72 -4.70
N GLU A 194 -7.76 -13.30 -5.95
CA GLU A 194 -6.47 -12.95 -6.56
C GLU A 194 -5.97 -11.61 -6.02
N GLN A 195 -4.67 -11.54 -5.77
CA GLN A 195 -4.06 -10.32 -5.28
C GLN A 195 -3.95 -9.29 -6.42
N PRO A 196 -4.46 -8.06 -6.25
CA PRO A 196 -4.21 -7.00 -7.21
C PRO A 196 -2.75 -6.52 -7.15
N ILE A 197 -2.16 -6.32 -8.32
CA ILE A 197 -0.79 -5.80 -8.49
C ILE A 197 -0.91 -4.45 -9.19
N TYR A 198 -0.32 -3.42 -8.59
CA TYR A 198 -0.29 -2.09 -9.16
C TYR A 198 1.06 -1.84 -9.83
N ASP A 199 1.10 -0.89 -10.76
CA ASP A 199 2.34 -0.35 -11.29
C ASP A 199 2.20 1.17 -11.37
N PHE A 200 3.29 1.87 -11.06
CA PHE A 200 3.29 3.32 -11.13
C PHE A 200 3.40 3.76 -12.59
N GLU A 201 2.31 4.32 -13.13
CA GLU A 201 2.32 4.94 -14.45
C GLU A 201 2.81 6.39 -14.35
N TRP A 202 3.97 6.66 -14.93
CA TRP A 202 4.45 8.03 -15.06
C TRP A 202 3.54 8.82 -16.01
N PRO A 203 3.24 10.10 -15.71
CA PRO A 203 2.50 10.94 -16.64
C PRO A 203 3.25 10.97 -17.97
N LYS A 204 2.52 10.84 -19.07
CA LYS A 204 3.12 10.90 -20.40
C LYS A 204 3.87 12.23 -20.52
N PRO A 205 5.16 12.21 -20.92
CA PRO A 205 5.90 13.44 -21.13
C PRO A 205 5.13 14.35 -22.07
N HIS A 206 4.98 15.61 -21.68
CA HIS A 206 4.33 16.60 -22.54
C HIS A 206 5.25 16.92 -23.70
N PHE A 207 4.74 16.75 -24.91
CA PHE A 207 5.44 17.13 -26.13
C PHE A 207 4.73 18.31 -26.78
N GLU A 208 5.50 19.31 -27.17
CA GLU A 208 5.01 20.36 -28.04
C GLU A 208 4.56 19.77 -29.38
N LYS A 209 3.57 20.40 -30.02
CA LYS A 209 3.20 20.02 -31.38
C LYS A 209 4.41 20.20 -32.28
N GLN A 210 4.73 19.18 -33.06
CA GLN A 210 5.80 19.28 -34.03
C GLN A 210 5.43 20.28 -35.12
N GLU A 211 6.28 21.28 -35.29
CA GLU A 211 6.24 22.21 -36.41
C GLU A 211 7.04 21.63 -37.58
N GLU A 212 6.60 21.86 -38.81
CA GLU A 212 7.35 21.43 -40.00
C GLU A 212 8.72 22.11 -40.08
N PHE A 213 8.78 23.38 -39.67
CA PHE A 213 9.98 24.20 -39.67
C PHE A 213 10.04 24.98 -38.34
N PRO A 214 10.66 24.41 -37.30
CA PRO A 214 10.79 25.12 -36.03
C PRO A 214 11.68 26.37 -36.21
N GLU A 215 11.24 27.50 -35.65
CA GLU A 215 11.99 28.77 -35.72
C GLU A 215 13.36 28.68 -35.03
N GLU A 216 13.42 27.89 -33.95
CA GLU A 216 14.65 27.55 -33.24
C GLU A 216 15.16 26.17 -33.66
N TYR A 217 16.49 26.02 -33.72
CA TYR A 217 17.12 24.75 -34.03
C TYR A 217 16.84 23.72 -32.92
N LYS A 218 15.89 22.81 -33.16
CA LYS A 218 15.63 21.65 -32.31
C LYS A 218 16.58 20.52 -32.67
N ALA A 219 17.10 19.83 -31.66
CA ALA A 219 17.99 18.70 -31.90
C ALA A 219 17.23 17.57 -32.60
N PHE A 220 17.86 16.87 -33.56
CA PHE A 220 17.22 15.79 -34.33
C PHE A 220 16.55 14.70 -33.47
N ASN A 221 17.10 14.46 -32.28
CA ASN A 221 16.56 13.49 -31.33
C ASN A 221 15.20 13.92 -30.77
N GLU A 222 14.93 15.21 -30.61
CA GLU A 222 13.65 15.75 -30.11
C GLU A 222 12.55 15.65 -31.15
N VAL A 223 12.91 15.77 -32.43
CA VAL A 223 11.99 15.59 -33.57
C VAL A 223 11.55 14.12 -33.73
N SER A 224 12.41 13.17 -33.32
CA SER A 224 12.13 11.73 -33.44
C SER A 224 11.22 11.15 -32.35
N VAL A 225 10.78 11.96 -31.38
CA VAL A 225 10.05 11.51 -30.18
C VAL A 225 8.59 11.14 -30.47
N ILE A 226 8.03 11.58 -31.60
CA ILE A 226 6.65 11.25 -32.05
C ILE A 226 6.61 9.96 -32.90
N ARG A 227 7.73 9.21 -32.99
CA ARG A 227 7.66 7.86 -33.58
C ARG A 227 6.92 6.95 -32.62
N ASP A 228 6.11 6.03 -33.16
CA ASP A 228 5.52 4.91 -32.39
C ASP A 228 6.64 4.02 -31.84
N ILE A 229 7.21 4.42 -30.71
CA ILE A 229 8.28 3.74 -30.00
C ILE A 229 7.85 2.28 -29.73
N ASP A 230 6.59 2.09 -29.34
CA ASP A 230 6.00 0.77 -29.09
C ASP A 230 6.00 -0.11 -30.33
N ARG A 231 5.71 0.46 -31.50
CA ARG A 231 5.76 -0.26 -32.78
C ARG A 231 7.20 -0.68 -33.13
N GLU A 232 8.18 0.20 -32.93
CA GLU A 232 9.58 -0.12 -33.19
C GLU A 232 10.09 -1.22 -32.24
N ILE A 233 9.76 -1.12 -30.95
CA ILE A 233 10.10 -2.13 -29.94
C ILE A 233 9.45 -3.47 -30.29
N LEU A 234 8.16 -3.47 -30.64
CA LEU A 234 7.44 -4.68 -31.05
C LEU A 234 8.11 -5.32 -32.27
N GLN A 235 8.47 -4.53 -33.28
CA GLN A 235 9.19 -5.03 -34.45
C GLN A 235 10.56 -5.61 -34.08
N LYS A 236 11.32 -4.94 -33.21
CA LYS A 236 12.62 -5.46 -32.73
C LYS A 236 12.44 -6.75 -31.92
N ARG A 237 11.37 -6.87 -31.14
CA ARG A 237 11.05 -8.08 -30.39
C ARG A 237 10.64 -9.22 -31.32
N LEU A 238 9.74 -8.99 -32.28
CA LEU A 238 9.36 -9.98 -33.28
C LEU A 238 10.56 -10.49 -34.09
N LYS A 239 11.58 -9.66 -34.34
CA LYS A 239 12.84 -10.10 -34.97
C LYS A 239 13.69 -11.01 -34.09
N ARG A 240 13.54 -10.96 -32.77
CA ARG A 240 14.29 -11.79 -31.80
C ARG A 240 13.60 -13.12 -31.54
N VAL A 241 12.28 -13.18 -31.71
CA VAL A 241 11.47 -14.37 -31.44
C VAL A 241 11.29 -15.17 -32.73
N SER A 242 11.77 -16.41 -32.73
CA SER A 242 11.43 -17.38 -33.77
C SER A 242 10.21 -18.18 -33.29
N PRO A 243 9.25 -18.54 -34.17
CA PRO A 243 8.11 -19.38 -33.80
C PRO A 243 8.50 -20.76 -33.24
N PHE A 244 9.74 -21.19 -33.47
CA PHE A 244 10.24 -22.52 -33.13
C PHE A 244 11.32 -22.53 -32.05
N GLU A 245 11.81 -21.36 -31.63
CA GLU A 245 12.85 -21.23 -30.62
C GLU A 245 12.34 -20.42 -29.43
N ASN A 246 12.72 -20.82 -28.22
CA ASN A 246 12.41 -20.05 -27.02
C ASN A 246 13.01 -18.65 -27.10
N GLU A 247 12.37 -17.67 -26.44
CA GLU A 247 12.87 -16.31 -26.39
C GLU A 247 14.32 -16.27 -25.86
N ARG A 248 15.17 -15.50 -26.55
CA ARG A 248 16.57 -15.31 -26.13
C ARG A 248 16.60 -14.55 -24.81
N LYS A 249 16.94 -15.24 -23.72
CA LYS A 249 17.10 -14.63 -22.40
C LYS A 249 18.12 -13.50 -22.43
N LYS A 250 17.82 -12.42 -21.71
CA LYS A 250 18.75 -11.30 -21.50
C LYS A 250 20.04 -11.82 -20.86
N LEU A 251 21.18 -11.52 -21.46
CA LEU A 251 22.49 -11.87 -20.90
C LEU A 251 22.69 -11.11 -19.58
N LYS A 252 23.33 -11.77 -18.59
CA LYS A 252 23.66 -11.16 -17.28
C LYS A 252 24.50 -9.89 -17.43
N PHE A 253 25.38 -9.87 -18.42
CA PHE A 253 26.25 -8.74 -18.74
C PHE A 253 26.21 -8.45 -20.26
N PRO A 254 25.16 -7.78 -20.76
CA PRO A 254 24.89 -7.69 -22.19
C PRO A 254 25.86 -6.76 -22.92
N ASN A 255 26.57 -5.89 -22.19
CA ASN A 255 27.46 -4.87 -22.77
C ASN A 255 28.94 -5.29 -22.88
N ILE A 256 29.31 -6.50 -22.44
CA ILE A 256 30.70 -6.98 -22.48
C ILE A 256 31.15 -7.32 -23.91
N PHE A 257 30.25 -7.89 -24.72
CA PHE A 257 30.59 -8.48 -26.02
C PHE A 257 30.62 -7.50 -27.20
N HIS A 258 30.48 -6.20 -26.95
CA HIS A 258 30.35 -5.17 -28.01
C HIS A 258 31.52 -4.19 -28.05
N TYR A 259 32.70 -4.55 -27.54
CA TYR A 259 33.85 -3.64 -27.50
C TYR A 259 34.31 -3.22 -28.90
N ASP A 260 34.47 -4.18 -29.81
CA ASP A 260 34.94 -3.93 -31.18
C ASP A 260 33.91 -3.15 -32.02
N GLU A 261 32.62 -3.29 -31.73
CA GLU A 261 31.56 -2.52 -32.41
C GLU A 261 31.48 -1.08 -31.92
N ARG A 262 32.07 -0.74 -30.76
CA ARG A 262 32.03 0.63 -30.22
C ARG A 262 32.99 1.56 -30.93
N THR A 263 34.12 1.06 -31.42
CA THR A 263 35.17 1.91 -32.03
C THR A 263 34.68 2.60 -33.31
N ASP A 264 33.73 2.00 -34.03
CA ASP A 264 33.20 2.51 -35.30
C ASP A 264 31.90 3.33 -35.16
N MET A 265 31.26 3.33 -33.98
CA MET A 265 29.99 4.00 -33.75
C MET A 265 30.14 5.35 -33.04
N PRO A 266 29.35 6.38 -33.41
CA PRO A 266 29.31 7.64 -32.67
C PRO A 266 28.74 7.44 -31.26
N THR A 267 29.18 8.27 -30.32
CA THR A 267 28.94 8.10 -28.88
C THR A 267 27.46 8.03 -28.50
N TRP A 268 26.60 8.82 -29.15
CA TRP A 268 25.16 8.79 -28.90
C TRP A 268 24.52 7.44 -29.29
N ARG A 269 24.99 6.83 -30.39
CA ARG A 269 24.53 5.52 -30.87
C ARG A 269 25.04 4.40 -29.97
N GLN A 270 26.25 4.55 -29.42
CA GLN A 270 26.75 3.64 -28.39
C GLN A 270 25.87 3.68 -27.13
N LEU A 271 25.51 4.89 -26.65
CA LEU A 271 24.62 5.06 -25.49
C LEU A 271 23.23 4.46 -25.74
N GLU A 272 22.67 4.65 -26.94
CA GLU A 272 21.39 4.07 -27.31
C GLU A 272 21.45 2.53 -27.33
N LYS A 273 22.52 1.95 -27.88
CA LYS A 273 22.73 0.49 -27.88
C LYS A 273 22.93 -0.07 -26.47
N ILE A 274 23.61 0.68 -25.59
CA ILE A 274 23.76 0.32 -24.16
C ILE A 274 22.39 0.28 -23.48
N ARG A 275 21.54 1.29 -23.71
CA ARG A 275 20.17 1.34 -23.18
C ARG A 275 19.31 0.22 -23.75
N GLU A 276 19.45 -0.08 -25.04
CA GLU A 276 18.74 -1.19 -25.69
C GLU A 276 19.12 -2.54 -25.08
N ASN A 277 20.41 -2.82 -24.93
CA ASN A 277 20.93 -4.05 -24.34
C ASN A 277 20.52 -4.22 -22.86
N GLN A 278 20.42 -3.12 -22.14
CA GLN A 278 19.98 -3.10 -20.74
C GLN A 278 18.46 -3.11 -20.60
N GLY A 279 17.69 -2.93 -21.66
CA GLY A 279 16.24 -2.78 -21.57
C GLY A 279 15.85 -1.58 -20.72
N TYR A 280 16.59 -0.48 -20.82
CA TYR A 280 16.36 0.70 -19.98
C TYR A 280 15.52 1.75 -20.71
N GLY A 281 14.63 2.41 -19.97
CA GLY A 281 13.73 3.44 -20.50
C GLY A 281 12.79 2.87 -21.56
N LYS A 282 12.79 3.45 -22.76
CA LYS A 282 11.94 2.97 -23.88
C LYS A 282 12.17 1.49 -24.21
N TYR A 283 13.33 0.92 -23.91
CA TYR A 283 13.64 -0.46 -24.28
C TYR A 283 13.19 -1.52 -23.26
N ASP A 284 12.49 -1.15 -22.18
CA ASP A 284 12.03 -2.12 -21.17
C ASP A 284 11.14 -3.22 -21.78
N GLY A 285 10.24 -2.83 -22.69
CA GLY A 285 9.35 -3.74 -23.42
C GLY A 285 10.06 -4.74 -24.36
N LEU A 286 11.38 -4.65 -24.56
CA LEU A 286 12.14 -5.67 -25.31
C LEU A 286 12.35 -6.97 -24.51
N TYR A 287 12.37 -6.88 -23.18
CA TYR A 287 12.66 -8.03 -22.31
C TYR A 287 11.53 -8.33 -21.32
N ARG A 288 10.53 -7.47 -21.24
CA ARG A 288 9.37 -7.63 -20.36
C ARG A 288 8.13 -7.87 -21.22
N ASN A 289 7.62 -9.10 -21.20
CA ASN A 289 6.38 -9.44 -21.88
C ASN A 289 5.20 -9.25 -20.92
N PRO A 290 4.18 -8.45 -21.27
CA PRO A 290 2.98 -8.35 -20.45
C PRO A 290 2.19 -9.67 -20.34
N ILE A 291 2.44 -10.64 -21.24
CA ILE A 291 1.75 -11.95 -21.27
C ILE A 291 2.47 -13.01 -20.41
N ASP A 292 3.73 -12.79 -20.03
CA ASP A 292 4.53 -13.81 -19.31
C ASP A 292 4.37 -13.74 -17.77
N ASN A 293 3.44 -12.92 -17.26
CA ASN A 293 3.10 -12.80 -15.84
C ASN A 293 1.83 -13.59 -15.51
#